data_AF-A0A9W7NIH7-F1
#
_entry.id   AF-A0A9W7NIH7-F1
#
_cell.length_a   1.000
_cell.length_b   1.000
_cell.length_c   1.000
_cell.angle_alpha   90.00
_cell.angle_beta   90.00
_cell.angle_gamma   90.00
#
_symmetry.space_group_name_H-M   'P 1'
#
loop_
_entity.id
_entity.type
_entity.pdbx_description
1 polymer ?
#
loop_
_entity_poly.entity_id
_entity_poly.type
_entity_poly.pdbx_seq_one_letter_code
_entity_poly.pdbx_strand_id
1 'polypeptide(L)'
;MISSGYNYERTRWPIERVDAVAAIEAHLATTGLGLGDLAELVGSEDDAAEILGRRRRLTIDMAARLSSEWGLPADWLIQPYELAAGQDGSSG
;
A
#
# COMPACT_ATOMS: atom_id res chain seq x y z
N MET A 1 -23.89 35.42 -7.52
CA MET A 1 -24.16 34.13 -8.21
C MET A 1 -22.97 33.77 -9.08
N ILE A 2 -22.07 32.93 -8.57
CA ILE A 2 -21.70 31.63 -9.15
C ILE A 2 -21.05 30.84 -8.01
N SER A 3 -21.48 29.59 -7.91
CA SER A 3 -21.13 28.62 -6.88
C SER A 3 -19.85 27.88 -7.29
N SER A 4 -18.84 27.86 -6.43
CA SER A 4 -17.84 26.79 -6.34
C SER A 4 -17.69 26.53 -4.84
N GLY A 5 -18.29 25.51 -4.24
CA GLY A 5 -18.45 24.14 -4.74
C GLY A 5 -17.40 23.29 -4.05
N TYR A 6 -17.72 22.84 -2.84
CA TYR A 6 -17.31 21.59 -2.18
C TYR A 6 -15.80 21.30 -2.03
N ASN A 7 -15.34 21.16 -0.78
CA ASN A 7 -15.04 19.86 -0.14
C ASN A 7 -13.75 19.27 -0.74
N TYR A 8 -12.66 19.01 -0.04
CA TYR A 8 -12.52 18.29 1.22
C TYR A 8 -11.26 18.81 1.91
N GLU A 9 -11.37 19.40 3.10
CA GLU A 9 -10.22 19.53 3.99
C GLU A 9 -9.85 18.12 4.43
N ARG A 10 -8.93 17.54 3.66
CA ARG A 10 -8.37 16.21 3.81
C ARG A 10 -8.02 16.02 5.29
N THR A 11 -8.82 15.20 5.96
CA THR A 11 -8.70 14.85 7.37
C THR A 11 -7.23 14.67 7.69
N ARG A 12 -6.74 15.54 8.56
CA ARG A 12 -5.36 15.65 8.99
C ARG A 12 -5.08 14.48 9.94
N TRP A 13 -5.00 13.28 9.38
CA TRP A 13 -4.54 12.11 10.12
C TRP A 13 -3.09 12.37 10.55
N PRO A 14 -2.77 12.23 11.85
CA PRO A 14 -1.40 12.39 12.31
C PRO A 14 -0.53 11.38 11.57
N ILE A 15 0.39 11.94 10.80
CA ILE A 15 1.38 11.31 9.91
C ILE A 15 2.40 10.51 10.73
N GLU A 16 1.95 9.44 11.37
CA GLU A 16 2.80 8.26 11.46
C GLU A 16 2.59 7.55 10.12
N ARG A 17 3.52 7.70 9.19
CA ARG A 17 3.42 7.06 7.87
C ARG A 17 3.45 5.55 8.10
N VAL A 18 2.27 4.93 8.13
CA VAL A 18 2.18 3.48 8.14
C VAL A 18 2.70 3.02 6.78
N ASP A 19 3.85 2.34 6.79
CA ASP A 19 4.40 1.72 5.58
C ASP A 19 3.38 0.70 5.03
N ALA A 20 3.24 0.61 3.71
CA ALA A 20 2.38 -0.38 3.05
C ALA A 20 2.63 -1.81 3.59
N VAL A 21 3.91 -2.15 3.77
CA VAL A 21 4.35 -3.43 4.35
C VAL A 21 3.85 -3.59 5.78
N ALA A 22 3.99 -2.55 6.62
CA ALA A 22 3.53 -2.62 8.00
C ALA A 22 2.01 -2.80 8.09
N ALA A 23 1.24 -2.17 7.19
CA ALA A 23 -0.20 -2.38 7.11
C ALA A 23 -0.54 -3.85 6.74
N ILE A 24 0.20 -4.43 5.81
CA ILE A 24 0.06 -5.84 5.41
C ILE A 24 0.41 -6.77 6.57
N GLU A 25 1.57 -6.59 7.21
CA GLU A 25 2.00 -7.42 8.35
C GLU A 25 1.01 -7.34 9.52
N ALA A 26 0.54 -6.13 9.84
CA ALA A 26 -0.48 -5.93 10.86
C ALA A 26 -1.78 -6.64 10.49
N HIS A 27 -2.20 -6.53 9.22
CA HIS A 27 -3.40 -7.22 8.75
C HIS A 27 -3.27 -8.72 8.93
N LEU A 28 -2.19 -9.33 8.39
CA LEU A 28 -1.89 -10.75 8.51
C LEU A 28 -1.91 -11.21 9.98
N ALA A 29 -1.26 -10.46 10.87
CA ALA A 29 -1.24 -10.78 12.31
C ALA A 29 -2.63 -10.69 12.97
N THR A 30 -3.47 -9.73 12.56
CA THR A 30 -4.82 -9.55 13.12
C THR A 30 -5.84 -10.56 12.60
N THR A 31 -5.71 -10.98 11.34
CA THR A 31 -6.63 -11.95 10.71
C THR A 31 -6.14 -13.39 10.83
N GLY A 32 -4.87 -13.60 11.19
CA GLY A 32 -4.23 -14.92 11.24
C GLY A 32 -3.83 -15.46 9.86
N LEU A 33 -3.74 -14.57 8.85
CA LEU A 33 -3.29 -14.90 7.51
C LEU A 33 -1.77 -15.03 7.47
N GLY A 34 -1.26 -15.76 6.47
CA GLY A 34 0.16 -15.99 6.26
C GLY A 34 0.69 -15.44 4.94
N LEU A 35 1.93 -15.85 4.61
CA LEU A 35 2.56 -15.50 3.35
C LEU A 35 1.78 -16.04 2.14
N GLY A 36 1.19 -17.24 2.27
CA GLY A 36 0.39 -17.87 1.23
C GLY A 36 -0.84 -17.04 0.85
N ASP A 37 -1.53 -16.47 1.83
CA ASP A 37 -2.69 -15.61 1.56
C ASP A 37 -2.28 -14.31 0.84
N LEU A 38 -1.15 -13.73 1.24
CA LEU A 38 -0.59 -12.58 0.51
C LEU A 38 -0.21 -12.97 -0.92
N ALA A 39 0.39 -14.15 -1.10
CA ALA A 39 0.78 -14.71 -2.39
C ALA A 39 -0.40 -14.87 -3.35
N GLU A 40 -1.58 -15.24 -2.88
CA GLU A 40 -2.78 -15.33 -3.71
C GLU A 40 -3.16 -13.98 -4.34
N LEU A 41 -2.87 -12.88 -3.63
CA LEU A 41 -3.20 -11.52 -4.08
C LEU A 41 -2.11 -10.93 -4.97
N VAL A 42 -0.84 -11.10 -4.59
CA VAL A 42 0.30 -10.53 -5.31
C VAL A 42 0.73 -11.38 -6.50
N GLY A 43 0.47 -12.69 -6.46
CA GLY A 43 0.66 -13.64 -7.55
C GLY A 43 1.52 -14.87 -7.19
N SER A 44 2.50 -14.73 -6.30
CA SER A 44 3.39 -15.83 -5.88
C SER A 44 4.00 -15.60 -4.50
N GLU A 45 4.44 -16.67 -3.83
CA GLU A 45 5.06 -16.61 -2.49
C GLU A 45 6.38 -15.84 -2.50
N ASP A 46 7.18 -15.96 -3.57
CA ASP A 46 8.39 -15.16 -3.78
C ASP A 46 8.09 -13.66 -3.79
N ASP A 47 7.07 -13.23 -4.55
CA ASP A 47 6.65 -11.83 -4.61
C ASP A 47 6.20 -11.32 -3.24
N ALA A 48 5.41 -12.12 -2.52
CA ALA A 48 4.93 -11.79 -1.19
C ALA A 48 6.11 -11.56 -0.22
N ALA A 49 7.11 -12.46 -0.24
CA ALA A 49 8.30 -12.34 0.60
C ALA A 49 9.13 -11.10 0.24
N GLU A 50 9.29 -10.82 -1.05
CA GLU A 50 10.01 -9.63 -1.53
C GLU A 50 9.32 -8.32 -1.11
N ILE A 51 7.98 -8.28 -1.14
CA ILE A 51 7.19 -7.13 -0.71
C ILE A 51 7.37 -6.90 0.79
N LEU A 52 7.21 -7.94 1.61
CA LEU A 52 7.44 -7.85 3.06
C LEU A 52 8.88 -7.45 3.38
N GLY A 53 9.84 -7.95 2.60
CA GLY A 53 11.25 -7.57 2.70
C GLY A 53 11.58 -6.19 2.14
N ARG A 54 10.60 -5.43 1.64
CA ARG A 54 10.77 -4.14 0.94
C ARG A 54 11.79 -4.22 -0.22
N ARG A 55 12.00 -5.41 -0.78
CA ARG A 55 12.86 -5.69 -1.94
C ARG A 55 12.15 -5.26 -3.23
N ARG A 56 10.83 -5.41 -3.26
CA ARG A 56 9.97 -5.11 -4.41
C ARG A 56 8.91 -4.07 -4.07
N ARG A 57 8.59 -3.19 -5.04
CA ARG A 57 7.44 -2.27 -4.95
C ARG A 57 6.14 -3.00 -5.18
N LEU A 58 5.17 -2.68 -4.33
CA LEU A 58 3.77 -3.00 -4.55
C LEU A 58 3.27 -2.25 -5.79
N THR A 59 2.70 -2.99 -6.74
CA THR A 59 2.11 -2.39 -7.93
C THR A 59 0.68 -1.92 -7.65
N ILE A 60 0.17 -1.01 -8.48
CA ILE A 60 -1.21 -0.53 -8.37
C ILE A 60 -2.22 -1.69 -8.44
N ASP A 61 -1.97 -2.69 -9.30
CA ASP A 61 -2.84 -3.87 -9.43
C ASP A 61 -2.88 -4.68 -8.13
N MET A 62 -1.71 -4.96 -7.54
CA MET A 62 -1.59 -5.68 -6.26
C MET A 62 -2.26 -4.90 -5.13
N ALA A 63 -2.02 -3.58 -5.06
CA ALA A 63 -2.62 -2.71 -4.06
C ALA A 63 -4.14 -2.69 -4.17
N ALA A 64 -4.67 -2.64 -5.39
CA ALA A 64 -6.12 -2.70 -5.64
C ALA A 64 -6.71 -4.04 -5.20
N ARG A 65 -6.02 -5.16 -5.45
CA ARG A 65 -6.45 -6.49 -4.99
C ARG A 65 -6.48 -6.58 -3.47
N LEU A 66 -5.40 -6.19 -2.80
CA LEU A 66 -5.35 -6.10 -1.33
C LEU A 66 -6.44 -5.20 -0.78
N SER A 67 -6.70 -4.07 -1.43
CA SER A 67 -7.75 -3.15 -1.03
C SER A 67 -9.15 -3.77 -1.16
N SER A 68 -9.40 -4.51 -2.24
CA SER A 68 -10.68 -5.18 -2.48
C SER A 68 -10.89 -6.36 -1.52
N GLU A 69 -9.87 -7.21 -1.36
CA GLU A 69 -9.98 -8.47 -0.63
C GLU A 69 -9.88 -8.26 0.88
N TRP A 70 -8.95 -7.42 1.33
CA TRP A 70 -8.70 -7.16 2.74
C TRP A 70 -9.31 -5.84 3.25
N GLY A 71 -9.88 -5.02 2.35
CA GLY A 71 -10.46 -3.73 2.72
C GLY A 71 -9.42 -2.67 3.06
N LEU A 72 -8.14 -2.91 2.78
CA LEU A 72 -7.07 -1.96 3.09
C LEU A 72 -7.19 -0.71 2.21
N PRO A 73 -6.99 0.51 2.75
CA PRO A 73 -7.05 1.71 1.94
C PRO A 73 -5.89 1.72 0.95
N ALA A 74 -6.22 1.74 -0.35
CA ALA A 74 -5.21 1.72 -1.40
C ALA A 74 -4.23 2.91 -1.27
N ASP A 75 -4.66 4.07 -0.76
CA ASP A 75 -3.77 5.20 -0.49
C ASP A 75 -2.53 4.80 0.34
N TRP A 76 -2.67 3.90 1.32
CA TRP A 76 -1.53 3.44 2.13
C TRP A 76 -0.60 2.50 1.35
N LEU A 77 -1.16 1.75 0.39
CA LEU A 77 -0.45 0.73 -0.39
C LEU A 77 0.24 1.30 -1.63
N ILE A 78 -0.32 2.36 -2.23
CA ILE A 78 0.16 2.97 -3.48
C ILE A 78 1.14 4.13 -3.20
N GLN A 79 1.34 4.55 -1.94
CA GLN A 79 2.25 5.66 -1.63
C GLN A 79 3.64 5.38 -2.22
N PRO A 80 4.18 6.31 -3.05
CA PRO A 80 5.51 6.14 -3.61
C PRO A 80 6.52 6.21 -2.47
N TYR A 81 6.99 5.04 -2.02
CA TYR A 81 8.06 4.96 -1.04
C TYR A 81 9.43 4.94 -1.72
N GLU A 82 10.44 5.42 -1.01
CA GLU A 82 11.83 5.37 -1.47
C GLU A 82 12.28 3.90 -1.40
N LEU A 83 12.53 3.26 -2.53
CA LEU A 83 13.17 1.95 -2.55
C LEU A 83 14.58 2.09 -2.00
N ALA A 84 15.05 1.10 -1.24
CA ALA A 84 16.40 1.09 -0.67
C ALA A 84 17.54 1.20 -1.71
N ALA A 85 17.25 1.04 -3.00
CA ALA A 85 18.19 1.23 -4.08
C ALA A 85 17.61 2.17 -5.15
N GLY A 86 18.18 3.38 -5.24
CA GLY A 86 18.09 4.24 -6.41
C GLY A 86 17.06 5.35 -6.32
N GLN A 87 17.54 6.54 -5.95
CA GLN A 87 17.01 7.78 -6.49
C GLN A 87 17.18 7.73 -8.02
N ASP A 88 16.09 7.74 -8.76
CA ASP A 88 16.11 8.07 -10.18
C ASP A 88 14.90 8.94 -10.53
N GLY A 89 15.21 10.12 -11.06
CA GLY A 89 14.41 10.72 -12.13
C GLY A 89 13.03 11.29 -11.81
N SER A 90 13.03 12.53 -11.32
CA SER A 90 12.25 13.71 -11.81
C SER A 90 10.97 13.53 -12.66
N SER A 91 9.96 14.35 -12.33
CA SER A 91 9.24 15.29 -13.24
C SER A 91 7.71 15.29 -12.97
N GLY A 92 7.02 16.43 -12.79
CA GLY A 92 7.45 17.83 -12.93
C GLY A 92 6.39 18.82 -12.44
#